data_AF-A0A0J6CK02-F1
#
_entry.id   AF-A0A0J6CK02-F1
#
_cell.length_a   1.000
_cell.length_b   1.000
_cell.length_c   1.000
_cell.angle_alpha   90.00
_cell.angle_beta   90.00
_cell.angle_gamma   90.00
#
_symmetry.space_group_name_H-M   'P 1'
#
loop_
_entity.id
_entity.type
_entity.pdbx_description
1 polymer ?
#
loop_
_entity_poly.entity_id
_entity_poly.type
_entity_poly.pdbx_seq_one_letter_code
_entity_poly.pdbx_strand_id
1 'polypeptide(L)'
;MFVVNISYPLMKTVIEQVRQALVDNIDEKTRQNAQGFFKEKILYHGVRIPTVNKISKEFYALIKELPKKEIFTLCETLWESGYSEESYIACNWSYYLHAQYEPEDFDVFEKWVDKYVSNWASCDTLCNHTVGTFVEMYPDYISRLKEWAHSENRWMKRAAAVTLIIPARKGLFLKDIFEIADTLFYDTDDLVQKGYGWMLKAASEAYQKDVFDYVMAKKADMPRTSLRYAIEKMPKEMKVLAMAR
;
A
#
# COMPACT_ATOMS: atom_id res chain seq x y z
N MET A 1 28.19 21.23 26.51
CA MET A 1 28.44 19.79 26.30
C MET A 1 27.84 19.46 24.94
N PHE A 2 28.66 19.44 23.89
CA PHE A 2 28.19 19.06 22.55
C PHE A 2 27.91 17.56 22.60
N VAL A 3 26.63 17.19 22.66
CA VAL A 3 26.22 15.83 22.33
C VAL A 3 26.44 15.72 20.83
N VAL A 4 27.58 15.16 20.42
CA VAL A 4 27.74 14.69 19.05
C VAL A 4 26.63 13.66 18.87
N ASN A 5 25.62 13.99 18.07
CA ASN A 5 24.48 13.12 17.86
C ASN A 5 24.96 11.93 17.01
N ILE A 6 25.45 10.88 17.65
CA ILE A 6 26.03 9.68 17.02
C ILE A 6 25.02 9.02 16.06
N SER A 7 23.72 9.26 16.27
CA SER A 7 22.66 8.83 15.36
C SER A 7 22.78 9.43 13.96
N TYR A 8 23.17 10.71 13.80
CA TYR A 8 23.18 11.35 12.48
C TYR A 8 24.24 10.80 11.50
N PRO A 9 25.50 10.60 11.91
CA PRO A 9 26.49 9.90 11.10
C PRO A 9 26.04 8.47 10.75
N LEU A 10 25.51 7.73 11.73
CA LEU A 10 25.03 6.36 11.52
C LEU A 10 23.87 6.30 10.52
N MET A 11 22.88 7.19 10.66
CA MET A 11 21.74 7.28 9.75
C MET A 11 22.16 7.53 8.31
N LYS A 12 23.06 8.50 8.09
CA LYS A 12 23.60 8.78 6.75
C LYS A 12 24.35 7.57 6.19
N THR A 13 25.16 6.92 7.02
CA THR A 13 25.93 5.74 6.63
C THR A 13 25.04 4.56 6.25
N VAL A 14 23.94 4.30 6.97
CA VAL A 14 23.03 3.17 6.64
C VAL A 14 22.33 3.38 5.30
N ILE A 15 21.83 4.59 5.02
CA ILE A 15 21.18 4.89 3.73
C ILE A 15 22.16 4.72 2.57
N GLU A 16 23.39 5.20 2.71
CA GLU A 16 24.44 5.04 1.70
C GLU A 16 24.78 3.56 1.46
N GLN A 17 24.87 2.76 2.53
CA GLN A 17 25.11 1.33 2.43
C GLN A 17 23.95 0.56 1.78
N VAL A 18 22.70 0.91 2.10
CA VAL A 18 21.52 0.33 1.44
C VAL A 18 21.56 0.62 -0.06
N ARG A 19 21.82 1.87 -0.44
CA ARG A 19 21.92 2.28 -1.84
C ARG A 19 23.05 1.56 -2.56
N GLN A 20 24.23 1.46 -1.93
CA GLN A 20 25.34 0.70 -2.50
C GLN A 20 24.98 -0.77 -2.69
N ALA A 21 24.34 -1.41 -1.71
CA ALA A 21 23.89 -2.79 -1.82
C ALA A 21 22.87 -2.99 -2.96
N LEU A 22 21.98 -2.02 -3.19
CA LEU A 22 21.07 -2.04 -4.34
C LEU A 22 21.84 -1.95 -5.66
N VAL A 23 22.81 -1.03 -5.77
CA VAL A 23 23.66 -0.86 -6.95
C VAL A 23 24.47 -2.13 -7.25
N ASP A 24 25.04 -2.76 -6.21
CA ASP A 24 25.84 -3.98 -6.34
C ASP A 24 25.02 -5.21 -6.77
N ASN A 25 23.69 -5.13 -6.68
CA ASN A 25 22.76 -6.22 -6.98
C ASN A 25 21.82 -5.92 -8.16
N ILE A 26 22.17 -4.95 -9.01
CA ILE A 26 21.39 -4.65 -10.22
C ILE A 26 21.32 -5.88 -11.14
N ASP A 27 20.10 -6.24 -11.54
CA ASP A 27 19.82 -7.23 -12.57
C ASP A 27 19.34 -6.51 -13.82
N GLU A 28 20.18 -6.45 -14.86
CA GLU A 28 19.92 -5.64 -16.06
C GLU A 28 18.58 -5.99 -16.73
N LYS A 29 18.24 -7.29 -16.74
CA LYS A 29 16.95 -7.75 -17.27
C LYS A 29 15.78 -7.18 -16.47
N THR A 30 15.87 -7.15 -15.14
CA THR A 30 14.84 -6.53 -14.30
C THR A 30 14.77 -5.03 -14.57
N ARG A 31 15.92 -4.34 -14.64
CA ARG A 31 16.00 -2.90 -14.92
C ARG A 31 15.31 -2.51 -16.22
N GLN A 32 15.56 -3.26 -17.30
CA GLN A 32 15.01 -2.98 -18.63
C GLN A 32 13.49 -3.25 -18.71
N ASN A 33 12.99 -4.23 -17.97
CA ASN A 33 11.59 -4.62 -18.04
C ASN A 33 10.69 -3.89 -17.04
N ALA A 34 11.25 -3.28 -15.99
CA ALA A 34 10.48 -2.70 -14.88
C ALA A 34 9.44 -1.67 -15.35
N GLN A 35 9.81 -0.74 -16.23
CA GLN A 35 8.91 0.30 -16.72
C GLN A 35 7.68 -0.25 -17.44
N GLY A 36 7.75 -1.44 -18.05
CA GLY A 36 6.62 -2.06 -18.76
C GLY A 36 5.43 -2.43 -17.88
N PHE A 37 5.63 -2.52 -16.55
CA PHE A 37 4.56 -2.81 -15.58
C PHE A 37 3.84 -1.54 -15.08
N PHE A 38 4.33 -0.36 -15.43
CA PHE A 38 3.83 0.91 -14.92
C PHE A 38 3.50 1.85 -16.07
N LYS A 39 2.36 2.53 -15.96
CA LYS A 39 2.01 3.60 -16.90
C LYS A 39 2.75 4.89 -16.53
N GLU A 40 2.98 5.07 -15.24
CA GLU A 40 3.71 6.17 -14.65
C GLU A 40 5.22 5.99 -14.85
N LYS A 41 5.94 7.10 -14.96
CA LYS A 41 7.41 7.06 -14.93
C LYS A 41 7.85 6.63 -13.54
N ILE A 42 8.70 5.61 -13.48
CA ILE A 42 9.27 5.11 -12.22
C ILE A 42 10.77 5.34 -12.17
N LEU A 43 11.31 5.55 -10.98
CA LEU A 43 12.73 5.38 -10.71
C LEU A 43 12.95 4.00 -10.10
N TYR A 44 13.92 3.28 -10.63
CA TYR A 44 14.20 1.89 -10.27
C TYR A 44 15.71 1.65 -10.39
N HIS A 45 16.30 0.94 -9.43
CA HIS A 45 17.70 0.50 -9.52
C HIS A 45 17.84 -0.67 -10.49
N GLY A 46 16.84 -1.56 -10.51
CA GLY A 46 16.82 -2.80 -11.30
C GLY A 46 17.05 -4.05 -10.46
N VAL A 47 16.72 -4.02 -9.17
CA VAL A 47 16.96 -5.14 -8.25
C VAL A 47 15.71 -6.00 -8.11
N ARG A 48 15.88 -7.32 -8.14
CA ARG A 48 14.76 -8.26 -7.96
C ARG A 48 14.20 -8.17 -6.54
N ILE A 49 12.87 -8.21 -6.41
CA ILE A 49 12.17 -8.08 -5.11
C ILE A 49 12.68 -9.04 -4.01
N PRO A 50 13.00 -10.32 -4.27
CA PRO A 50 13.60 -11.19 -3.24
C PRO A 50 14.93 -10.66 -2.71
N THR A 51 15.75 -10.07 -3.57
CA THR A 51 17.03 -9.44 -3.18
C THR A 51 16.79 -8.14 -2.40
N VAL A 52 15.83 -7.31 -2.83
CA VAL A 52 15.43 -6.10 -2.07
C VAL A 52 14.96 -6.47 -0.66
N ASN A 53 14.16 -7.53 -0.51
CA ASN A 53 13.73 -8.04 0.80
C ASN A 53 14.90 -8.50 1.66
N LYS A 54 15.87 -9.20 1.06
CA LYS A 54 17.10 -9.62 1.76
C LYS A 54 17.89 -8.41 2.27
N ILE A 55 18.15 -7.44 1.40
CA ILE A 55 18.85 -6.18 1.74
C ILE A 55 18.09 -5.46 2.87
N SER A 56 16.78 -5.29 2.72
CA SER A 56 15.92 -4.66 3.73
C SER A 56 16.11 -5.29 5.11
N LYS A 57 16.03 -6.63 5.19
CA LYS A 57 16.15 -7.36 6.45
C LYS A 57 17.56 -7.26 7.06
N GLU A 58 18.61 -7.36 6.24
CA GLU A 58 20.01 -7.26 6.69
C GLU A 58 20.29 -5.89 7.30
N PHE A 59 19.90 -4.81 6.62
CA PHE A 59 20.13 -3.45 7.12
C PHE A 59 19.19 -3.08 8.27
N TYR A 60 17.97 -3.61 8.30
CA TYR A 60 17.09 -3.42 9.46
C TYR A 60 17.71 -3.98 10.74
N ALA A 61 18.41 -5.12 10.67
CA ALA A 61 19.07 -5.71 11.83
C ALA A 61 20.14 -4.80 12.46
N LEU A 62 20.70 -3.85 11.71
CA LEU A 62 21.68 -2.87 12.18
C LEU A 62 21.02 -1.67 12.88
N ILE A 63 19.76 -1.37 12.55
CA ILE A 63 19.04 -0.19 13.04
C ILE A 63 17.86 -0.52 13.97
N LYS A 64 17.53 -1.80 14.16
CA LYS A 64 16.34 -2.23 14.93
C LYS A 64 16.28 -1.76 16.38
N GLU A 65 17.43 -1.40 16.96
CA GLU A 65 17.54 -0.87 18.33
C GLU A 65 17.46 0.67 18.37
N LEU A 66 17.40 1.34 17.22
CA LEU A 66 17.18 2.79 17.18
C LEU A 66 15.74 3.13 17.60
N PRO A 67 15.51 4.34 18.13
CA PRO A 67 14.17 4.82 18.40
C PRO A 67 13.26 4.75 17.16
N LYS A 68 11.99 4.35 17.31
CA LYS A 68 10.97 4.30 16.24
C LYS A 68 11.02 5.53 15.33
N LYS A 69 11.10 6.73 15.93
CA LYS A 69 11.17 8.01 15.22
C LYS A 69 12.41 8.15 14.31
N GLU A 70 13.57 7.64 14.73
CA GLU A 70 14.78 7.65 13.89
C GLU A 70 14.64 6.69 12.71
N ILE A 71 14.04 5.50 12.92
CA ILE A 71 13.76 4.56 11.84
C ILE A 71 12.74 5.15 10.85
N PHE A 72 11.69 5.83 11.33
CA PHE A 72 10.76 6.55 10.45
C PHE A 72 11.44 7.68 9.67
N THR A 73 12.43 8.36 10.25
CA THR A 73 13.24 9.36 9.54
C THR A 73 14.04 8.72 8.41
N LEU A 74 14.58 7.52 8.62
CA LEU A 74 15.26 6.73 7.58
C LEU A 74 14.28 6.28 6.47
N CYS A 75 13.09 5.80 6.85
CA CYS A 75 12.02 5.47 5.91
C CYS A 75 11.64 6.68 5.03
N GLU A 76 11.47 7.85 5.64
CA GLU A 76 11.16 9.09 4.91
C GLU A 76 12.29 9.46 3.92
N THR A 77 13.56 9.32 4.33
CA THR A 77 14.70 9.55 3.43
C THR A 77 14.70 8.61 2.22
N LEU A 78 14.30 7.35 2.41
CA LEU A 78 14.18 6.36 1.33
C LEU A 78 13.00 6.70 0.39
N TRP A 79 11.87 7.14 0.94
CA TRP A 79 10.72 7.62 0.17
C TRP A 79 11.06 8.84 -0.70
N GLU A 80 11.79 9.81 -0.15
CA GLU A 80 12.21 11.03 -0.84
C GLU A 80 13.08 10.78 -2.07
N SER A 81 13.73 9.62 -2.15
CA SER A 81 14.54 9.25 -3.32
C SER A 81 13.69 9.08 -4.59
N GLY A 82 12.42 8.72 -4.45
CA GLY A 82 11.54 8.31 -5.54
C GLY A 82 11.88 6.94 -6.15
N TYR A 83 12.96 6.28 -5.72
CA TYR A 83 13.30 4.94 -6.17
C TYR A 83 12.37 3.90 -5.55
N SER A 84 11.89 3.00 -6.39
CA SER A 84 10.86 2.05 -5.99
C SER A 84 11.39 0.99 -5.03
N GLU A 85 12.63 0.51 -5.21
CA GLU A 85 13.23 -0.43 -4.26
C GLU A 85 13.53 0.22 -2.90
N GLU A 86 13.91 1.50 -2.88
CA GLU A 86 14.09 2.25 -1.63
C GLU A 86 12.74 2.43 -0.91
N SER A 87 11.69 2.80 -1.65
CA SER A 87 10.32 2.88 -1.11
C SER A 87 9.83 1.54 -0.54
N TYR A 88 10.18 0.43 -1.19
CA TYR A 88 9.85 -0.91 -0.72
C TYR A 88 10.58 -1.26 0.58
N ILE A 89 11.86 -0.87 0.72
CA ILE A 89 12.61 -0.99 1.97
C ILE A 89 11.96 -0.14 3.06
N ALA A 90 11.53 1.09 2.76
CA ALA A 90 10.81 1.95 3.71
C ALA A 90 9.49 1.33 4.20
N CYS A 91 8.73 0.69 3.31
CA CYS A 91 7.53 -0.06 3.66
C CYS A 91 7.85 -1.24 4.60
N ASN A 92 8.88 -2.03 4.28
CA ASN A 92 9.30 -3.15 5.12
C ASN A 92 9.73 -2.70 6.52
N TRP A 93 10.59 -1.67 6.60
CA TRP A 93 11.11 -1.18 7.87
C TRP A 93 10.02 -0.56 8.76
N SER A 94 9.11 0.20 8.17
CA SER A 94 7.95 0.71 8.91
C SER A 94 7.08 -0.44 9.42
N TYR A 95 6.79 -1.44 8.58
CA TYR A 95 6.02 -2.61 8.99
C TYR A 95 6.68 -3.45 10.09
N TYR A 96 8.01 -3.58 10.11
CA TYR A 96 8.71 -4.29 11.18
C TYR A 96 8.50 -3.67 12.57
N LEU A 97 8.09 -2.39 12.63
CA LEU A 97 7.77 -1.66 13.85
C LEU A 97 6.29 -1.78 14.28
N HIS A 98 5.45 -2.56 13.60
CA HIS A 98 4.01 -2.62 13.87
C HIS A 98 3.62 -2.87 15.34
N ALA A 99 4.41 -3.65 16.08
CA ALA A 99 4.17 -3.88 17.51
C ALA A 99 4.35 -2.64 18.40
N GLN A 100 4.92 -1.56 17.86
CA GLN A 100 5.19 -0.28 18.53
C GLN A 100 4.33 0.88 17.97
N TYR A 101 3.34 0.57 17.14
CA TYR A 101 2.48 1.62 16.56
C TYR A 101 1.64 2.30 17.63
N GLU A 102 1.56 3.62 17.52
CA GLU A 102 0.78 4.52 18.37
C GLU A 102 -0.12 5.39 17.48
N PRO A 103 -1.28 5.87 17.96
CA PRO A 103 -2.25 6.64 17.15
C PRO A 103 -1.64 7.78 16.32
N GLU A 104 -0.61 8.46 16.84
CA GLU A 104 0.09 9.58 16.20
C GLU A 104 0.88 9.14 14.94
N ASP A 105 1.21 7.86 14.80
CA ASP A 105 1.95 7.35 13.65
C ASP A 105 1.11 7.40 12.36
N PHE A 106 -0.22 7.49 12.47
CA PHE A 106 -1.09 7.61 11.29
C PHE A 106 -0.73 8.82 10.45
N ASP A 107 -0.43 9.96 11.07
CA ASP A 107 -0.10 11.20 10.36
C ASP A 107 1.22 11.06 9.58
N VAL A 108 2.13 10.20 10.04
CA VAL A 108 3.36 9.86 9.30
C VAL A 108 3.02 9.04 8.05
N PHE A 109 2.17 8.02 8.20
CA PHE A 109 1.78 7.16 7.08
C PHE A 109 0.94 7.91 6.05
N GLU A 110 0.01 8.75 6.49
CA GLU A 110 -0.78 9.62 5.64
C GLU A 110 0.10 10.55 4.82
N LYS A 111 1.06 11.23 5.48
CA LYS A 111 2.04 12.08 4.81
C LYS A 111 2.80 11.32 3.73
N TRP A 112 3.18 10.07 3.98
CA TRP A 112 3.87 9.26 2.98
C TRP A 112 3.00 8.89 1.79
N VAL A 113 1.74 8.51 2.03
CA VAL A 113 0.79 8.25 0.94
C VAL A 113 0.57 9.49 0.09
N ASP A 114 0.33 10.65 0.72
CA ASP A 114 0.03 11.87 -0.02
C ASP A 114 1.24 12.41 -0.79
N LYS A 115 2.41 12.44 -0.15
CA LYS A 115 3.60 13.14 -0.68
C LYS A 115 4.50 12.26 -1.55
N TYR A 116 4.63 10.97 -1.27
CA TYR A 116 5.69 10.13 -1.84
C TYR A 116 5.19 8.96 -2.69
N VAL A 117 4.00 8.42 -2.41
CA VAL A 117 3.43 7.35 -3.23
C VAL A 117 3.14 7.89 -4.64
N SER A 118 3.68 7.20 -5.64
CA SER A 118 3.64 7.65 -7.04
C SER A 118 3.33 6.52 -8.02
N ASN A 119 3.15 5.28 -7.52
CA ASN A 119 2.78 4.13 -8.33
C ASN A 119 1.97 3.12 -7.51
N TRP A 120 1.28 2.20 -8.19
CA TRP A 120 0.41 1.23 -7.55
C TRP A 120 1.18 0.25 -6.65
N ALA A 121 2.41 -0.11 -6.99
CA ALA A 121 3.16 -1.11 -6.24
C ALA A 121 3.59 -0.59 -4.87
N SER A 122 4.07 0.66 -4.80
CA SER A 122 4.42 1.30 -3.53
C SER A 122 3.19 1.60 -2.67
N CYS A 123 2.09 2.05 -3.30
CA CYS A 123 0.78 2.22 -2.64
C CYS A 123 0.33 0.91 -1.97
N ASP A 124 0.26 -0.18 -2.74
CA ASP A 124 -0.24 -1.46 -2.27
C ASP A 124 0.66 -2.07 -1.19
N THR A 125 1.99 -1.91 -1.31
CA THR A 125 2.94 -2.43 -0.32
C THR A 125 2.76 -1.74 1.04
N LEU A 126 2.69 -0.41 1.04
CA LEU A 126 2.52 0.37 2.27
C LEU A 126 1.13 0.10 2.89
N CYS A 127 0.09 0.15 2.06
CA CYS A 127 -1.29 0.15 2.55
C CYS A 127 -1.75 -1.24 2.99
N ASN A 128 -1.39 -2.31 2.28
CA ASN A 128 -1.80 -3.67 2.68
C ASN A 128 -1.19 -4.09 4.02
N HIS A 129 -0.01 -3.57 4.37
CA HIS A 129 0.76 -4.03 5.52
C HIS A 129 0.83 -2.98 6.62
N THR A 130 1.56 -1.88 6.41
CA THR A 130 1.78 -0.82 7.40
C THR A 130 0.46 -0.19 7.82
N VAL A 131 -0.28 0.39 6.87
CA VAL A 131 -1.55 1.09 7.18
C VAL A 131 -2.64 0.09 7.54
N GLY A 132 -2.72 -1.05 6.84
CA GLY A 132 -3.70 -2.10 7.11
C GLY A 132 -3.59 -2.66 8.54
N THR A 133 -2.37 -2.93 9.01
CA THR A 133 -2.15 -3.37 10.40
C THR A 133 -2.46 -2.26 11.39
N PHE A 134 -2.10 -1.02 11.07
CA PHE A 134 -2.42 0.13 11.92
C PHE A 134 -3.94 0.27 12.14
N VAL A 135 -4.76 0.20 11.09
CA VAL A 135 -6.22 0.34 11.24
C VAL A 135 -6.87 -0.87 11.91
N GLU A 136 -6.26 -2.05 11.85
CA GLU A 136 -6.68 -3.18 12.69
C GLU A 136 -6.41 -2.92 14.18
N MET A 137 -5.31 -2.25 14.53
CA MET A 137 -4.98 -1.86 15.90
C MET A 137 -5.82 -0.68 16.41
N TYR A 138 -6.13 0.28 15.52
CA TYR A 138 -6.86 1.51 15.82
C TYR A 138 -8.03 1.72 14.84
N PRO A 139 -9.14 0.96 14.97
CA PRO A 139 -10.25 0.99 14.00
C PRO A 139 -10.91 2.35 13.78
N ASP A 140 -10.85 3.26 14.75
CA ASP A 140 -11.42 4.61 14.63
C ASP A 140 -10.80 5.41 13.47
N TYR A 141 -9.57 5.06 13.06
CA TYR A 141 -8.87 5.68 11.93
C TYR A 141 -9.38 5.26 10.55
N ILE A 142 -10.32 4.32 10.47
CA ILE A 142 -11.04 4.04 9.22
C ILE A 142 -11.80 5.29 8.74
N SER A 143 -12.22 6.17 9.65
CA SER A 143 -12.78 7.48 9.31
C SER A 143 -11.83 8.30 8.41
N ARG A 144 -10.52 8.27 8.69
CA ARG A 144 -9.49 8.93 7.88
C ARG A 144 -9.34 8.29 6.50
N LEU A 145 -9.47 6.96 6.39
CA LEU A 145 -9.49 6.30 5.07
C LEU A 145 -10.70 6.74 4.23
N LYS A 146 -11.86 7.00 4.85
CA LYS A 146 -13.02 7.56 4.15
C LYS A 146 -12.73 8.98 3.65
N GLU A 147 -12.01 9.80 4.42
CA GLU A 147 -11.53 11.11 3.94
C GLU A 147 -10.57 10.96 2.75
N TRP A 148 -9.65 9.99 2.78
CA TRP A 148 -8.74 9.71 1.66
C TRP A 148 -9.48 9.36 0.36
N ALA A 149 -10.62 8.68 0.47
CA ALA A 149 -11.47 8.34 -0.67
C ALA A 149 -12.07 9.58 -1.39
N HIS A 150 -12.12 10.73 -0.71
CA HIS A 150 -12.56 12.01 -1.28
C HIS A 150 -11.41 12.88 -1.81
N SER A 151 -10.16 12.45 -1.71
CA SER A 151 -9.00 13.23 -2.12
C SER A 151 -8.91 13.39 -3.65
N GLU A 152 -8.39 14.54 -4.10
CA GLU A 152 -8.00 14.73 -5.50
C GLU A 152 -6.77 13.89 -5.87
N ASN A 153 -5.96 13.49 -4.87
CA ASN A 153 -4.81 12.62 -5.07
C ASN A 153 -5.28 11.18 -5.32
N ARG A 154 -5.03 10.67 -6.54
CA ARG A 154 -5.40 9.30 -6.93
C ARG A 154 -4.81 8.23 -6.01
N TRP A 155 -3.64 8.47 -5.43
CA TRP A 155 -2.97 7.50 -4.56
C TRP A 155 -3.61 7.44 -3.19
N MET A 156 -4.10 8.58 -2.67
CA MET A 156 -4.92 8.62 -1.45
C MET A 156 -6.22 7.84 -1.67
N LYS A 157 -6.92 8.07 -2.79
CA LYS A 157 -8.14 7.32 -3.14
C LYS A 157 -7.89 5.82 -3.27
N ARG A 158 -6.81 5.42 -3.96
CA ARG A 158 -6.43 4.01 -4.04
C ARG A 158 -6.11 3.45 -2.65
N ALA A 159 -5.29 4.16 -1.87
CA ALA A 159 -4.87 3.77 -0.53
C ALA A 159 -6.06 3.53 0.41
N ALA A 160 -7.10 4.37 0.35
CA ALA A 160 -8.34 4.20 1.10
C ALA A 160 -8.93 2.79 0.91
N ALA A 161 -8.99 2.32 -0.33
CA ALA A 161 -9.50 1.00 -0.66
C ALA A 161 -8.51 -0.13 -0.36
N VAL A 162 -7.25 0.00 -0.83
CA VAL A 162 -6.29 -1.11 -0.74
C VAL A 162 -5.84 -1.38 0.69
N THR A 163 -5.88 -0.39 1.58
CA THR A 163 -5.61 -0.57 3.03
C THR A 163 -6.48 -1.67 3.63
N LEU A 164 -7.73 -1.80 3.17
CA LEU A 164 -8.69 -2.75 3.73
C LEU A 164 -8.61 -4.15 3.11
N ILE A 165 -7.71 -4.44 2.16
CA ILE A 165 -7.64 -5.76 1.51
C ILE A 165 -7.36 -6.89 2.51
N ILE A 166 -6.32 -6.75 3.34
CA ILE A 166 -5.98 -7.79 4.33
C ILE A 166 -7.04 -7.86 5.44
N PRO A 167 -7.49 -6.74 6.03
CA PRO A 167 -8.61 -6.75 6.99
C PRO A 167 -9.89 -7.40 6.43
N ALA A 168 -10.25 -7.11 5.18
CA ALA A 168 -11.46 -7.64 4.53
C ALA A 168 -11.42 -9.17 4.40
N ARG A 169 -10.26 -9.75 4.07
CA ARG A 169 -10.09 -11.22 4.03
C ARG A 169 -10.28 -11.88 5.39
N LYS A 170 -10.00 -11.15 6.48
CA LYS A 170 -10.25 -11.58 7.86
C LYS A 170 -11.71 -11.38 8.29
N GLY A 171 -12.56 -10.85 7.42
CA GLY A 171 -13.95 -10.55 7.72
C GLY A 171 -14.16 -9.25 8.50
N LEU A 172 -13.21 -8.32 8.48
CA LEU A 172 -13.31 -7.05 9.20
C LEU A 172 -13.89 -5.93 8.30
N PHE A 173 -14.53 -4.95 8.95
CA PHE A 173 -14.89 -3.65 8.38
C PHE A 173 -15.82 -3.66 7.15
N LEU A 174 -16.69 -4.67 7.01
CA LEU A 174 -17.58 -4.81 5.84
C LEU A 174 -18.42 -3.55 5.55
N LYS A 175 -18.96 -2.92 6.59
CA LYS A 175 -19.75 -1.68 6.45
C LYS A 175 -18.90 -0.56 5.86
N ASP A 176 -17.71 -0.33 6.41
CA ASP A 176 -16.80 0.71 5.95
C ASP A 176 -16.27 0.46 4.54
N ILE A 177 -16.07 -0.81 4.18
CA ILE A 177 -15.71 -1.25 2.82
C ILE A 177 -16.78 -0.83 1.82
N PHE A 178 -18.06 -1.01 2.14
CA PHE A 178 -19.15 -0.56 1.26
C PHE A 178 -19.22 0.96 1.17
N GLU A 179 -19.03 1.68 2.28
CA GLU A 179 -19.01 3.15 2.26
C GLU A 179 -17.87 3.70 1.40
N ILE A 180 -16.65 3.15 1.52
CA ILE A 180 -15.51 3.54 0.67
C ILE A 180 -15.78 3.17 -0.80
N ALA A 181 -16.37 2.00 -1.06
CA ALA A 181 -16.73 1.58 -2.41
C ALA A 181 -17.82 2.47 -3.04
N ASP A 182 -18.76 2.97 -2.24
CA ASP A 182 -19.78 3.94 -2.67
C ASP A 182 -19.13 5.29 -3.04
N THR A 183 -18.21 5.80 -2.21
CA THR A 183 -17.47 7.03 -2.51
C THR A 183 -16.66 6.93 -3.79
N LEU A 184 -15.96 5.81 -4.00
CA LEU A 184 -15.11 5.59 -5.18
C LEU A 184 -15.86 5.06 -6.41
N PHE A 185 -17.18 4.85 -6.30
CA PHE A 185 -17.97 4.11 -7.29
C PHE A 185 -17.84 4.68 -8.71
N TYR A 186 -17.96 6.01 -8.82
CA TYR A 186 -17.91 6.75 -10.09
C TYR A 186 -16.53 7.31 -10.44
N ASP A 187 -15.47 6.94 -9.69
CA ASP A 187 -14.13 7.40 -10.03
C ASP A 187 -13.73 6.89 -11.43
N THR A 188 -13.19 7.77 -12.25
CA THR A 188 -12.83 7.46 -13.65
C THR A 188 -11.41 6.92 -13.80
N ASP A 189 -10.62 6.98 -12.73
CA ASP A 189 -9.24 6.52 -12.71
C ASP A 189 -9.16 4.99 -12.66
N ASP A 190 -8.41 4.40 -13.61
CA ASP A 190 -8.34 2.94 -13.73
C ASP A 190 -7.67 2.24 -12.55
N LEU A 191 -6.74 2.90 -11.86
CA LEU A 191 -6.09 2.33 -10.68
C LEU A 191 -6.98 2.46 -9.44
N VAL A 192 -7.78 3.51 -9.32
CA VAL A 192 -8.76 3.63 -8.23
C VAL A 192 -9.85 2.56 -8.39
N GLN A 193 -10.38 2.39 -9.61
CA GLN A 193 -11.36 1.34 -9.94
C GLN A 193 -10.86 -0.06 -9.62
N LYS A 194 -9.63 -0.39 -10.01
CA LYS A 194 -8.99 -1.67 -9.66
C LYS A 194 -8.83 -1.83 -8.15
N GLY A 195 -8.50 -0.73 -7.45
CA GLY A 195 -8.31 -0.71 -5.99
C GLY A 195 -9.57 -1.12 -5.23
N TYR A 196 -10.68 -0.39 -5.41
CA TYR A 196 -11.92 -0.72 -4.70
C TYR A 196 -12.57 -2.01 -5.22
N GLY A 197 -12.41 -2.35 -6.50
CA GLY A 197 -12.81 -3.66 -7.01
C GLY A 197 -12.04 -4.80 -6.33
N TRP A 198 -10.74 -4.64 -6.08
CA TRP A 198 -9.95 -5.62 -5.33
C TRP A 198 -10.34 -5.65 -3.85
N MET A 199 -10.65 -4.52 -3.22
CA MET A 199 -11.18 -4.47 -1.87
C MET A 199 -12.49 -5.30 -1.74
N LEU A 200 -13.43 -5.12 -2.68
CA LEU A 200 -14.66 -5.93 -2.72
C LEU A 200 -14.36 -7.42 -2.97
N LYS A 201 -13.42 -7.74 -3.87
CA LYS A 201 -12.95 -9.11 -4.09
C LYS A 201 -12.46 -9.75 -2.79
N ALA A 202 -11.66 -9.03 -2.04
CA ALA A 202 -11.10 -9.49 -0.76
C ALA A 202 -12.20 -9.70 0.29
N ALA A 203 -13.15 -8.77 0.40
CA ALA A 203 -14.32 -8.92 1.28
C ALA A 203 -15.18 -10.14 0.92
N SER A 204 -15.28 -10.48 -0.38
CA SER A 204 -16.07 -11.64 -0.83
C SER A 204 -15.53 -12.99 -0.36
N GLU A 205 -14.26 -13.05 0.07
CA GLU A 205 -13.67 -14.26 0.63
C GLU A 205 -14.31 -14.63 1.99
N ALA A 206 -14.76 -13.63 2.77
CA ALA A 206 -15.49 -13.82 4.03
C ALA A 206 -17.00 -13.60 3.90
N TYR A 207 -17.44 -12.65 3.04
CA TYR A 207 -18.82 -12.19 2.90
C TYR A 207 -19.30 -12.27 1.44
N GLN A 208 -19.19 -13.44 0.83
CA GLN A 208 -19.50 -13.62 -0.59
C GLN A 208 -20.91 -13.13 -0.96
N LYS A 209 -21.92 -13.49 -0.16
CA LYS A 209 -23.31 -13.12 -0.41
C LYS A 209 -23.50 -11.60 -0.34
N ASP A 210 -23.02 -10.96 0.72
CA ASP A 210 -23.18 -9.52 0.93
C ASP A 210 -22.51 -8.71 -0.19
N VAL A 211 -21.29 -9.11 -0.59
CA VAL A 211 -20.59 -8.46 -1.71
C VAL A 211 -21.31 -8.70 -3.03
N PHE A 212 -21.83 -9.91 -3.27
CA PHE A 212 -22.60 -10.19 -4.47
C PHE A 212 -23.89 -9.36 -4.53
N ASP A 213 -24.63 -9.26 -3.42
CA ASP A 213 -25.85 -8.45 -3.35
C ASP A 213 -25.55 -6.96 -3.57
N TYR A 214 -24.46 -6.44 -2.97
CA TYR A 214 -23.96 -5.08 -3.22
C TYR A 214 -23.68 -4.84 -4.71
N VAL A 215 -22.97 -5.77 -5.36
CA VAL A 215 -22.65 -5.70 -6.79
C VAL A 215 -23.92 -5.74 -7.62
N MET A 216 -24.84 -6.66 -7.34
CA MET A 216 -26.08 -6.82 -8.10
C MET A 216 -26.99 -5.60 -8.01
N ALA A 217 -27.05 -4.95 -6.84
CA ALA A 217 -27.80 -3.71 -6.66
C ALA A 217 -27.26 -2.54 -7.50
N LYS A 218 -25.99 -2.60 -7.92
CA LYS A 218 -25.27 -1.52 -8.60
C LYS A 218 -24.77 -1.86 -10.00
N LYS A 219 -24.97 -3.10 -10.46
CA LYS A 219 -24.31 -3.65 -11.66
C LYS A 219 -24.57 -2.86 -12.95
N ALA A 220 -25.69 -2.12 -13.01
CA ALA A 220 -26.07 -1.33 -14.18
C ALA A 220 -25.06 -0.20 -14.45
N ASP A 221 -24.58 0.45 -13.39
CA ASP A 221 -23.71 1.63 -13.48
C ASP A 221 -22.26 1.34 -13.04
N MET A 222 -22.01 0.19 -12.41
CA MET A 222 -20.69 -0.15 -11.89
C MET A 222 -19.65 -0.22 -13.03
N PRO A 223 -18.50 0.46 -12.91
CA PRO A 223 -17.42 0.36 -13.89
C PRO A 223 -17.01 -1.09 -14.12
N ARG A 224 -16.90 -1.49 -15.39
CA ARG A 224 -16.59 -2.88 -15.78
C ARG A 224 -15.29 -3.40 -15.17
N THR A 225 -14.31 -2.52 -14.97
CA THR A 225 -13.05 -2.85 -14.31
C THR A 225 -13.31 -3.33 -12.89
N SER A 226 -13.97 -2.52 -12.08
CA SER A 226 -14.28 -2.81 -10.68
C SER A 226 -15.20 -4.02 -10.53
N LEU A 227 -16.22 -4.13 -11.38
CA LEU A 227 -17.14 -5.27 -11.42
C LEU A 227 -16.39 -6.60 -11.60
N ARG A 228 -15.50 -6.67 -12.60
CA ARG A 228 -14.71 -7.88 -12.90
C ARG A 228 -13.80 -8.27 -11.75
N TYR A 229 -13.19 -7.28 -11.09
CA TYR A 229 -12.38 -7.54 -9.90
C TYR A 229 -13.26 -8.08 -8.76
N ALA A 230 -14.34 -7.38 -8.42
CA ALA A 230 -15.21 -7.73 -7.29
C ALA A 230 -15.73 -9.17 -7.36
N ILE A 231 -16.08 -9.65 -8.57
CA ILE A 231 -16.63 -10.99 -8.77
C ILE A 231 -15.58 -12.06 -9.11
N GLU A 232 -14.28 -11.72 -9.21
CA GLU A 232 -13.24 -12.60 -9.76
C GLU A 232 -13.15 -13.97 -9.06
N LYS A 233 -13.40 -14.02 -7.75
CA LYS A 233 -13.34 -15.25 -6.94
C LYS A 233 -14.68 -15.96 -6.76
N MET A 234 -15.78 -15.38 -7.25
CA MET A 234 -17.12 -15.96 -7.12
C MET A 234 -17.34 -17.17 -8.06
N PRO A 235 -18.33 -18.03 -7.77
CA PRO A 235 -18.77 -19.10 -8.67
C PRO A 235 -19.13 -18.60 -10.08
N LYS A 236 -19.07 -19.50 -11.05
CA LYS A 236 -19.30 -19.15 -12.47
C LYS A 236 -20.70 -18.60 -12.70
N GLU A 237 -21.69 -19.16 -12.01
CA GLU A 237 -23.10 -18.81 -12.11
C GLU A 237 -23.33 -17.36 -11.66
N MET A 238 -22.75 -16.97 -10.52
CA MET A 238 -22.78 -15.60 -10.02
C MET A 238 -22.10 -14.62 -10.98
N LYS A 239 -20.94 -15.00 -11.53
CA LYS A 239 -20.24 -14.16 -12.52
C LYS A 239 -21.09 -13.90 -13.76
N VAL A 240 -21.76 -14.92 -14.27
CA VAL A 240 -22.66 -14.79 -15.44
C VAL A 240 -23.81 -13.84 -15.12
N LEU A 241 -24.44 -13.98 -13.95
CA LEU A 241 -25.53 -13.10 -13.52
C LEU A 241 -25.09 -11.64 -13.37
N ALA A 242 -23.94 -11.40 -12.74
CA ALA A 242 -23.39 -10.06 -12.54
C ALA A 242 -22.95 -9.40 -13.85
N MET A 243 -22.46 -10.18 -14.82
CA MET A 243 -22.00 -9.68 -16.12
C MET A 243 -23.12 -9.56 -17.18
N ALA A 244 -24.31 -10.09 -16.91
CA ALA A 244 -25.47 -9.93 -17.79
C ALA A 244 -25.94 -8.47 -17.78
N ARG A 245 -26.28 -7.94 -18.97
CA ARG A 245 -26.84 -6.59 -19.11
C ARG A 245 -28.25 -6.54 -18.54
#